data_AF-A0A7K2SGP7-F1
#
_entry.id   AF-A0A7K2SGP7-F1
#
_cell.length_a   1.000
_cell.length_b   1.000
_cell.length_c   1.000
_cell.angle_alpha   90.00
_cell.angle_beta   90.00
_cell.angle_gamma   90.00
#
_symmetry.space_group_name_H-M   'P 1'
#
loop_
_entity.id
_entity.type
_entity.pdbx_description
1 polymer ?
#
loop_
_entity_poly.entity_id
_entity_poly.type
_entity_poly.pdbx_seq_one_letter_code
_entity_poly.pdbx_strand_id
1 'polypeptide(L)'
;MPTEVALLESRALRGEQMGRVDVLDQVKALVMLPDGIHVRTEDVARYFEVSTGAVRRLTDRHQEELAESGLRVLRGADLHAFHSDMMSLWVGEGVESYPQAATQLRLYPRRTVLNVAMLLRDSDIARCVRTYLLDAEESLRTQYASLDQRVTRIESCLTGVGSALQELGPVLVRMSERLDSLDRKVEVTHRVIGAMSLRLADVQQDVVRLDGRLDSFARQLKDLRRRSGQR
;
A
#
# COMPACT_ATOMS: atom_id res chain seq x y z
N MET A 1 30.28 4.09 -0.83
CA MET A 1 29.49 3.01 -0.22
C MET A 1 29.97 2.81 1.18
N PRO A 2 29.09 2.70 2.20
CA PRO A 2 29.53 2.26 3.51
C PRO A 2 30.11 0.86 3.32
N THR A 3 31.43 0.78 3.32
CA THR A 3 32.10 -0.51 3.33
C THR A 3 31.68 -1.22 4.62
N GLU A 4 31.56 -2.53 4.57
CA GLU A 4 31.38 -3.41 5.75
C GLU A 4 32.19 -2.95 7.00
N VAL A 5 33.37 -2.37 6.78
CA VAL A 5 34.24 -1.78 7.79
C VAL A 5 33.52 -0.73 8.66
N ALA A 6 32.56 0.00 8.13
CA ALA A 6 31.76 0.98 8.86
C ALA A 6 30.98 0.34 10.02
N LEU A 7 30.50 -0.91 9.86
CA LEU A 7 29.84 -1.65 10.93
C LEU A 7 30.81 -2.09 12.03
N LEU A 8 32.10 -2.25 11.72
CA LEU A 8 33.13 -2.55 12.72
C LEU A 8 33.48 -1.30 13.54
N GLU A 9 33.49 -0.12 12.91
CA GLU A 9 33.93 1.13 13.52
C GLU A 9 32.83 1.85 14.30
N SER A 10 31.58 1.82 13.81
CA SER A 10 30.48 2.60 14.39
C SER A 10 29.47 1.74 15.15
N ARG A 11 29.36 1.98 16.46
CA ARG A 11 28.32 1.40 17.32
C ARG A 11 26.91 1.89 16.94
N ALA A 12 26.79 3.15 16.51
CA ALA A 12 25.49 3.72 16.12
C ALA A 12 24.89 2.97 14.93
N LEU A 13 25.70 2.71 13.89
CA LEU A 13 25.28 1.93 12.72
C LEU A 13 24.86 0.51 13.10
N ARG A 14 25.58 -0.14 14.03
CA ARG A 14 25.17 -1.45 14.53
C ARG A 14 23.81 -1.40 15.22
N GLY A 15 23.55 -0.36 16.00
CA GLY A 15 22.27 -0.13 16.68
C GLY A 15 21.08 -0.08 15.70
N GLU A 16 21.23 0.60 14.56
CA GLU A 16 20.21 0.69 13.52
C GLU A 16 19.88 -0.68 12.89
N GLN A 17 20.87 -1.57 12.77
CA GLN A 17 20.71 -2.88 12.14
C GLN A 17 20.24 -3.98 13.11
N MET A 18 20.14 -3.72 14.41
CA MET A 18 19.81 -4.74 15.44
C MET A 18 18.45 -5.44 15.26
N GLY A 19 17.53 -4.85 14.48
CA GLY A 19 16.23 -5.44 14.19
C GLY A 19 16.27 -6.59 13.17
N ARG A 20 17.35 -6.70 12.39
CA ARG A 20 17.42 -7.56 11.19
C ARG A 20 18.05 -8.92 11.46
N VAL A 21 17.49 -9.62 12.45
CA VAL A 21 17.99 -10.93 12.91
C VAL A 21 17.73 -12.06 11.91
N ASP A 22 16.84 -11.85 10.95
CA ASP A 22 16.52 -12.75 9.85
C ASP A 22 17.71 -12.99 8.91
N VAL A 23 18.62 -12.02 8.82
CA VAL A 23 19.83 -12.11 7.99
C VAL A 23 20.72 -13.28 8.38
N LEU A 24 20.73 -13.68 9.66
CA LEU A 24 21.52 -14.83 10.11
C LEU A 24 21.12 -16.09 9.33
N ASP A 25 19.83 -16.42 9.27
CA ASP A 25 19.37 -17.64 8.61
C ASP A 25 19.51 -17.60 7.07
N GLN A 26 19.58 -16.40 6.48
CA GLN A 26 19.84 -16.24 5.04
C GLN A 26 21.28 -16.61 4.67
N VAL A 27 22.24 -16.38 5.57
CA VAL A 27 23.65 -16.69 5.32
C VAL A 27 23.96 -18.13 5.70
N LYS A 28 23.51 -18.57 6.87
CA LYS A 28 23.71 -19.93 7.38
C LYS A 28 22.62 -20.24 8.40
N ALA A 29 22.12 -21.47 8.45
CA ALA A 29 21.11 -21.83 9.45
C ALA A 29 21.69 -21.74 10.87
N LEU A 30 21.09 -20.90 11.73
CA LEU A 30 21.53 -20.76 13.12
C LEU A 30 20.92 -21.88 13.98
N VAL A 31 21.78 -22.76 14.49
CA VAL A 31 21.36 -23.80 15.44
C VAL A 31 21.15 -23.16 16.80
N MET A 32 19.90 -23.15 17.26
CA MET A 32 19.50 -22.65 18.58
C MET A 32 19.31 -23.79 19.56
N LEU A 33 19.25 -23.46 20.85
CA LEU A 33 18.84 -24.40 21.88
C LEU A 33 17.35 -24.77 21.68
N PRO A 34 16.87 -25.89 22.25
CA PRO A 34 15.47 -26.29 22.11
C PRO A 34 14.47 -25.32 22.75
N ASP A 35 14.94 -24.33 23.50
CA ASP A 35 14.11 -23.18 23.91
C ASP A 35 13.74 -22.25 22.74
N GLY A 36 14.40 -22.37 21.59
CA GLY A 36 14.20 -21.57 20.39
C GLY A 36 14.67 -20.12 20.51
N ILE A 37 15.34 -19.75 21.60
CA ILE A 37 15.66 -18.36 21.93
C ILE A 37 17.16 -18.15 22.06
N HIS A 38 17.87 -19.08 22.69
CA HIS A 38 19.26 -18.89 23.07
C HIS A 38 20.22 -19.75 22.24
N VAL A 39 21.44 -19.24 22.07
CA VAL A 39 22.56 -19.95 21.47
C VAL A 39 23.73 -19.95 22.46
N ARG A 40 24.46 -21.05 22.58
CA ARG A 40 25.66 -21.12 23.44
C ARG A 40 26.88 -20.58 22.72
N THR A 41 27.91 -20.24 23.49
CA THR A 41 29.21 -19.78 22.96
C THR A 41 29.79 -20.75 21.94
N GLU A 42 29.69 -22.06 22.20
CA GLU A 42 30.19 -23.13 21.34
C GLU A 42 29.45 -23.17 19.99
N ASP A 43 28.14 -22.99 20.03
CA ASP A 43 27.28 -23.00 18.85
C ASP A 43 27.44 -21.70 18.03
N VAL A 44 27.64 -20.55 18.69
CA VAL A 44 28.02 -19.27 18.04
C VAL A 44 29.38 -19.41 17.35
N ALA A 45 30.36 -20.02 18.02
CA ALA A 45 31.68 -20.24 17.45
C ALA A 45 31.63 -21.16 16.22
N ARG A 46 30.83 -22.23 16.29
CA ARG A 46 30.57 -23.13 15.14
C ARG A 46 29.86 -22.42 14.00
N TYR A 47 28.89 -21.56 14.31
CA TYR A 47 28.18 -20.78 13.30
C TYR A 47 29.14 -19.90 12.50
N PHE A 48 29.99 -19.12 13.16
CA PHE A 48 30.93 -18.20 12.52
C PHE A 48 32.26 -18.85 12.08
N GLU A 49 32.44 -20.15 12.30
CA GLU A 49 33.66 -20.89 11.95
C GLU A 49 34.93 -20.31 12.60
N VAL A 50 34.80 -19.91 13.87
CA VAL A 50 35.91 -19.37 14.67
C VAL A 50 36.13 -20.17 15.95
N SER A 51 37.28 -19.99 16.58
CA SER A 51 37.53 -20.60 17.89
C SER A 51 36.59 -20.06 18.98
N THR A 52 36.17 -20.91 19.91
CA THR A 52 35.39 -20.49 21.09
C THR A 52 36.11 -19.40 21.91
N GLY A 53 37.45 -19.45 21.95
CA GLY A 53 38.28 -18.42 22.57
C GLY A 53 38.18 -17.05 21.89
N ALA A 54 38.02 -17.00 20.56
CA ALA A 54 37.82 -15.74 19.84
C ALA A 54 36.47 -15.10 20.21
N VAL A 55 35.40 -15.90 20.26
CA VAL A 55 34.07 -15.42 20.69
C VAL A 55 34.10 -14.95 22.14
N ARG A 56 34.76 -15.68 23.04
CA ARG A 56 34.92 -15.27 24.45
C ARG A 56 35.65 -13.93 24.58
N ARG A 57 36.81 -13.77 23.94
CA ARG A 57 37.58 -12.52 23.94
C ARG A 57 36.80 -11.34 23.37
N LEU A 58 36.07 -11.55 22.28
CA LEU A 58 35.21 -10.53 21.70
C LEU A 58 34.10 -10.14 22.68
N THR A 59 33.48 -11.13 23.30
CA THR A 59 32.42 -10.91 24.29
C THR A 59 32.93 -10.15 25.50
N ASP A 60 34.14 -10.44 25.97
CA ASP A 60 34.76 -9.76 27.11
C ASP A 60 35.09 -8.31 26.79
N ARG A 61 35.53 -8.03 25.56
CA ARG A 61 35.86 -6.67 25.09
C ARG A 61 34.62 -5.79 24.87
N HIS A 62 33.51 -6.39 24.47
CA HIS A 62 32.27 -5.68 24.11
C HIS A 62 31.11 -6.05 25.03
N GLN A 63 31.40 -6.29 26.32
CA GLN A 63 30.42 -6.82 27.27
C GLN A 63 29.18 -5.93 27.41
N GLU A 64 29.36 -4.62 27.53
CA GLU A 64 28.26 -3.66 27.68
C GLU A 64 27.32 -3.67 26.47
N GLU A 65 27.90 -3.58 25.26
CA GLU A 65 27.14 -3.56 24.01
C GLU A 65 26.37 -4.88 23.78
N LEU A 66 26.99 -6.01 24.12
CA LEU A 66 26.36 -7.32 23.98
C LEU A 66 25.30 -7.56 25.06
N ALA A 67 25.48 -7.02 26.28
CA ALA A 67 24.49 -7.07 27.34
C ALA A 67 23.22 -6.29 26.95
N GLU A 68 23.36 -5.10 26.37
CA GLU A 68 22.24 -4.34 25.79
C GLU A 68 21.53 -5.10 24.66
N SER A 69 22.28 -5.95 23.94
CA SER A 69 21.73 -6.81 22.89
C SER A 69 20.97 -8.02 23.43
N GLY A 70 21.04 -8.27 24.75
CA GLY A 70 20.38 -9.38 25.44
C GLY A 70 21.30 -10.53 25.86
N LEU A 71 22.63 -10.34 25.84
CA LEU A 71 23.58 -11.35 26.34
C LEU A 71 23.32 -11.61 27.82
N ARG A 72 23.10 -12.88 28.18
CA ARG A 72 22.94 -13.31 29.57
C ARG A 72 24.09 -14.22 29.98
N VAL A 73 24.64 -13.94 31.16
CA VAL A 73 25.69 -14.76 31.76
C VAL A 73 25.11 -15.43 33.00
N LEU A 74 24.99 -16.77 32.96
CA LEU A 74 24.47 -17.57 34.05
C LEU A 74 25.61 -18.17 34.87
N ARG A 75 25.47 -18.15 36.20
CA ARG A 75 26.43 -18.70 37.18
C ARG A 75 25.68 -19.32 38.35
N GLY A 76 26.30 -20.30 39.02
CA GLY A 76 25.80 -20.86 40.28
C GLY A 76 24.37 -21.38 40.20
N ALA A 77 23.49 -20.87 41.06
CA ALA A 77 22.09 -21.31 41.17
C ALA A 77 21.29 -21.10 39.88
N ASP A 78 21.45 -19.95 39.21
CA ASP A 78 20.74 -19.65 37.95
C ASP A 78 21.15 -20.61 36.84
N LEU A 79 22.41 -21.04 36.83
CA LEU A 79 22.92 -22.02 35.88
C LEU A 79 22.34 -23.40 36.15
N HIS A 80 22.21 -23.80 37.42
CA HIS A 80 21.58 -25.06 37.79
C HIS A 80 20.09 -25.09 37.44
N ALA A 81 19.35 -24.01 37.71
CA ALA A 81 17.95 -23.89 37.34
C ALA A 81 17.75 -23.94 35.82
N PHE A 82 18.55 -23.18 35.05
CA PHE A 82 18.49 -23.24 33.60
C PHE A 82 18.83 -24.64 33.08
N HIS A 83 19.80 -25.33 33.69
CA HIS A 83 20.14 -26.69 33.30
C HIS A 83 19.00 -27.68 33.56
N SER A 84 18.31 -27.61 34.71
CA SER A 84 17.16 -28.48 34.99
C SER A 84 16.00 -28.25 34.04
N ASP A 85 15.72 -26.99 33.71
CA ASP A 85 14.68 -26.62 32.74
C ASP A 85 15.02 -27.17 31.35
N MET A 86 16.29 -27.04 30.96
CA MET A 86 16.76 -27.53 29.67
C MET A 86 16.74 -29.06 29.62
N MET A 87 17.19 -29.77 30.66
CA MET A 87 17.08 -31.24 30.71
C MET A 87 15.64 -31.72 30.53
N SER A 88 14.66 -31.01 31.10
CA SER A 88 13.24 -31.34 30.94
C SER A 88 12.76 -31.21 29.49
N LEU A 89 13.29 -30.25 28.72
CA LEU A 89 13.00 -30.08 27.30
C LEU A 89 13.72 -31.13 26.42
N TRP A 90 14.88 -31.62 26.86
CA TRP A 90 15.71 -32.57 26.11
C TRP A 90 15.33 -34.05 26.30
N VAL A 91 14.54 -34.43 27.32
CA VAL A 91 14.12 -35.84 27.55
C VAL A 91 13.39 -36.45 26.32
N GLY A 92 12.86 -35.62 25.41
CA GLY A 92 12.17 -36.07 24.20
C GLY A 92 13.02 -36.30 22.95
N GLU A 93 14.23 -35.73 22.84
CA GLU A 93 15.05 -35.75 21.63
C GLU A 93 16.45 -36.27 21.95
N GLY A 94 16.77 -37.50 21.52
CA GLY A 94 18.01 -38.24 21.84
C GLY A 94 19.31 -37.66 21.24
N VAL A 95 19.57 -36.38 21.44
CA VAL A 95 20.75 -35.64 20.99
C VAL A 95 21.71 -35.44 22.16
N GLU A 96 23.02 -35.41 21.85
CA GLU A 96 24.18 -35.41 22.76
C GLU A 96 23.98 -34.66 24.10
N SER A 97 24.34 -35.36 25.17
CA SER A 97 24.30 -34.89 26.56
C SER A 97 24.83 -33.47 26.72
N TYR A 98 23.99 -32.59 27.27
CA TYR A 98 24.36 -31.22 27.63
C TYR A 98 25.55 -31.23 28.61
N PRO A 99 26.58 -30.40 28.44
CA PRO A 99 27.77 -30.42 29.30
C PRO A 99 27.42 -29.96 30.71
N GLN A 100 27.45 -30.90 31.67
CA GLN A 100 27.07 -30.70 33.07
C GLN A 100 28.13 -29.95 33.90
N ALA A 101 29.34 -29.76 33.37
CA ALA A 101 30.52 -29.34 34.14
C ALA A 101 30.91 -27.85 33.98
N ALA A 102 30.10 -27.01 33.31
CA ALA A 102 30.44 -25.61 33.13
C ALA A 102 30.14 -24.79 34.39
N THR A 103 31.13 -24.04 34.91
CA THR A 103 30.94 -23.12 36.05
C THR A 103 30.21 -21.82 35.67
N GLN A 104 30.19 -21.50 34.38
CA GLN A 104 29.56 -20.30 33.82
C GLN A 104 29.09 -20.59 32.40
N LEU A 105 27.89 -20.12 32.06
CA LEU A 105 27.31 -20.23 30.72
C LEU A 105 26.95 -18.86 30.17
N ARG A 106 27.19 -18.65 28.87
CA ARG A 106 26.76 -17.44 28.15
C ARG A 106 25.69 -17.82 27.15
N LEU A 107 24.56 -17.12 27.23
CA LEU A 107 23.41 -17.30 26.37
C LEU A 107 23.30 -16.10 25.44
N TYR A 108 23.34 -16.37 24.15
CA TYR A 108 23.30 -15.39 23.07
C TYR A 108 21.93 -15.48 22.40
N PRO A 109 21.00 -14.53 22.62
CA PRO A 109 19.83 -14.43 21.77
C PRO A 109 20.23 -14.03 20.35
N ARG A 110 19.34 -14.23 19.37
CA ARG A 110 19.60 -13.92 17.95
C ARG A 110 20.13 -12.49 17.73
N ARG A 111 19.61 -11.52 18.48
CA ARG A 111 20.09 -10.11 18.45
C ARG A 111 21.56 -10.00 18.85
N THR A 112 21.98 -10.69 19.90
CA THR A 112 23.38 -10.73 20.32
C THR A 112 24.25 -11.47 19.30
N VAL A 113 23.78 -12.55 18.70
CA VAL A 113 24.52 -13.27 17.64
C VAL A 113 24.75 -12.36 16.42
N LEU A 114 23.73 -11.57 16.03
CA LEU A 114 23.87 -10.57 14.98
C LEU A 114 24.90 -9.49 15.36
N ASN A 115 24.88 -9.01 16.60
CA ASN A 115 25.88 -8.05 17.06
C ASN A 115 27.31 -8.63 17.02
N VAL A 116 27.47 -9.89 17.43
CA VAL A 116 28.74 -10.62 17.27
C VAL A 116 29.16 -10.67 15.80
N ALA A 117 28.23 -10.95 14.87
CA ALA A 117 28.51 -10.90 13.43
C ALA A 117 29.01 -9.53 13.00
N MET A 118 28.46 -8.44 13.52
CA MET A 118 28.89 -7.09 13.15
C MET A 118 30.22 -6.66 13.76
N LEU A 119 30.70 -7.33 14.82
CA LEU A 119 31.96 -7.04 15.51
C LEU A 119 33.12 -7.97 15.10
N LEU A 120 32.82 -9.17 14.59
CA LEU A 120 33.80 -10.23 14.35
C LEU A 120 34.56 -10.02 13.04
N ARG A 121 35.79 -9.50 13.11
CA ARG A 121 36.64 -9.25 11.92
C ARG A 121 37.02 -10.52 11.14
N ASP A 122 37.44 -11.55 11.85
CA ASP A 122 38.17 -12.69 11.26
C ASP A 122 37.24 -13.88 11.00
N SER A 123 36.09 -13.64 10.36
CA SER A 123 35.15 -14.68 9.95
C SER A 123 34.54 -14.34 8.60
N ASP A 124 34.61 -15.27 7.65
CA ASP A 124 34.03 -15.11 6.32
C ASP A 124 32.50 -15.09 6.39
N ILE A 125 31.90 -15.87 7.30
CA ILE A 125 30.46 -15.86 7.54
C ILE A 125 30.02 -14.52 8.12
N ALA A 126 30.78 -13.98 9.08
CA ALA A 126 30.48 -12.66 9.64
C ALA A 126 30.64 -11.56 8.58
N ARG A 127 31.62 -11.68 7.68
CA ARG A 127 31.79 -10.82 6.50
C ARG A 127 30.53 -10.85 5.64
N CYS A 128 30.09 -12.04 5.24
CA CYS A 128 28.87 -12.21 4.45
C CYS A 128 27.63 -11.63 5.13
N VAL A 129 27.46 -11.81 6.45
CA VAL A 129 26.34 -11.20 7.20
C VAL A 129 26.38 -9.68 7.11
N ARG A 130 27.55 -9.05 7.31
CA ARG A 130 27.70 -7.60 7.21
C ARG A 130 27.46 -7.09 5.79
N THR A 131 27.97 -7.79 4.78
CA THR A 131 27.72 -7.45 3.37
C THR A 131 26.23 -7.53 3.06
N TYR A 132 25.56 -8.62 3.43
CA TYR A 132 24.13 -8.80 3.18
C TYR A 132 23.27 -7.73 3.88
N LEU A 133 23.61 -7.34 5.12
CA LEU A 133 22.92 -6.25 5.81
C LEU A 133 22.96 -4.96 5.00
N LEU A 134 24.14 -4.59 4.49
CA LEU A 134 24.33 -3.34 3.74
C LEU A 134 23.74 -3.42 2.33
N ASP A 135 23.91 -4.54 1.62
CA ASP A 135 23.37 -4.75 0.27
C ASP A 135 21.84 -4.73 0.27
N ALA A 136 21.22 -5.42 1.23
CA ALA A 136 19.77 -5.42 1.34
C ALA A 136 19.25 -4.03 1.72
N GLU A 137 20.00 -3.25 2.51
CA GLU A 137 19.65 -1.84 2.76
C GLU A 137 19.77 -0.99 1.49
N GLU A 138 20.82 -1.15 0.70
CA GLU A 138 21.01 -0.46 -0.56
C GLU A 138 19.88 -0.79 -1.54
N SER A 139 19.50 -2.06 -1.65
CA SER A 139 18.39 -2.50 -2.51
C SER A 139 17.06 -1.81 -2.15
N LEU A 140 16.77 -1.68 -0.85
CA LEU A 140 15.57 -0.99 -0.36
C LEU A 140 15.64 0.50 -0.68
N ARG A 141 16.79 1.16 -0.47
CA ARG A 141 16.98 2.58 -0.83
C ARG A 141 16.74 2.83 -2.32
N THR A 142 17.24 1.95 -3.19
CA THR A 142 16.99 2.05 -4.64
C THR A 142 15.52 1.87 -4.97
N GLN A 143 14.83 0.92 -4.34
CA GLN A 143 13.38 0.73 -4.51
C GLN A 143 12.58 1.95 -4.08
N TYR A 144 12.91 2.54 -2.92
CA TYR A 144 12.27 3.76 -2.45
C TYR A 144 12.50 4.94 -3.40
N ALA A 145 13.72 5.13 -3.89
CA ALA A 145 14.02 6.19 -4.86
C ALA A 145 13.23 6.01 -6.18
N SER A 146 13.09 4.77 -6.66
CA SER A 146 12.26 4.45 -7.81
C SER A 146 10.78 4.74 -7.56
N LEU A 147 10.28 4.41 -6.36
CA LEU A 147 8.90 4.67 -5.98
C LEU A 147 8.61 6.17 -5.90
N ASP A 148 9.51 6.94 -5.30
CA ASP A 148 9.44 8.39 -5.20
C ASP A 148 9.37 9.05 -6.59
N GLN A 149 10.23 8.62 -7.51
CA GLN A 149 10.21 9.09 -8.90
C GLN A 149 8.87 8.79 -9.60
N ARG A 150 8.26 7.62 -9.31
CA ARG A 150 6.94 7.28 -9.86
C ARG A 150 5.84 8.16 -9.27
N VAL A 151 5.90 8.48 -7.98
CA VAL A 151 4.95 9.37 -7.32
C VAL A 151 5.04 10.78 -7.92
N THR A 152 6.24 11.35 -8.03
CA THR A 152 6.44 12.67 -8.66
C THR A 152 5.89 12.72 -10.09
N ARG A 153 6.06 11.63 -10.86
CA ARG A 153 5.49 11.52 -12.21
C ARG A 153 3.96 11.53 -12.19
N ILE A 154 3.33 10.81 -11.25
CA ILE A 154 1.88 10.82 -11.10
C ILE A 154 1.38 12.21 -10.70
N GLU A 155 2.04 12.87 -9.74
CA GLU A 155 1.68 14.22 -9.29
C GLU A 155 1.72 15.25 -10.42
N SER A 156 2.77 15.21 -11.25
CA SER A 156 2.86 16.08 -12.43
C SER A 156 1.74 15.80 -13.45
N CYS A 157 1.42 14.52 -13.71
CA CYS A 157 0.29 14.15 -14.57
C CYS A 157 -1.04 14.66 -14.01
N LEU A 158 -1.29 14.49 -12.70
CA LEU A 158 -2.51 14.94 -12.05
C LEU A 158 -2.65 16.47 -12.08
N THR A 159 -1.55 17.20 -11.99
CA THR A 159 -1.55 18.65 -12.16
C THR A 159 -2.01 19.05 -13.56
N GLY A 160 -1.55 18.34 -14.61
CA GLY A 160 -2.01 18.55 -15.98
C GLY A 160 -3.48 18.18 -16.21
N VAL A 161 -3.97 17.14 -15.55
CA VAL A 161 -5.41 16.82 -15.56
C VAL A 161 -6.21 17.91 -14.86
N GLY A 162 -5.72 18.41 -13.73
CA GLY A 162 -6.34 19.50 -12.98
C GLY A 162 -6.51 20.77 -13.82
N SER A 163 -5.47 21.17 -14.56
CA SER A 163 -5.55 22.33 -15.47
C SER A 163 -6.56 22.12 -16.59
N ALA A 164 -6.56 20.93 -17.22
CA ALA A 164 -7.52 20.61 -18.28
C ALA A 164 -8.99 20.66 -17.77
N LEU A 165 -9.25 20.13 -16.57
CA LEU A 165 -10.58 20.23 -15.95
C LEU A 165 -10.97 21.67 -15.62
N GLN A 166 -10.01 22.49 -15.17
CA GLN A 166 -10.25 23.91 -14.89
C GLN A 166 -10.62 24.69 -16.16
N GLU A 167 -10.05 24.35 -17.31
CA GLU A 167 -10.40 24.93 -18.61
C GLU A 167 -11.79 24.50 -19.11
N LEU A 168 -12.26 23.31 -18.75
CA LEU A 168 -13.59 22.82 -19.12
C LEU A 168 -14.72 23.53 -18.37
N GLY A 169 -14.48 24.00 -17.14
CA GLY A 169 -15.49 24.69 -16.33
C GLY A 169 -16.23 25.83 -17.06
N PRO A 170 -15.51 26.82 -17.62
CA PRO A 170 -16.12 27.91 -18.40
C PRO A 170 -16.86 27.44 -19.65
N VAL A 171 -16.42 26.36 -20.30
CA VAL A 171 -17.11 25.79 -21.47
C VAL A 171 -18.48 25.24 -21.06
N LEU A 172 -18.54 24.49 -19.96
CA LEU A 172 -19.78 23.95 -19.43
C LEU A 172 -20.77 25.05 -19.02
N VAL A 173 -20.29 26.12 -18.39
CA VAL A 173 -21.13 27.28 -18.03
C VAL A 173 -21.75 27.90 -19.28
N ARG A 174 -20.93 28.21 -20.31
CA ARG A 174 -21.44 28.75 -21.58
C ARG A 174 -22.42 27.82 -22.28
N MET A 175 -22.21 26.51 -22.18
CA MET A 175 -23.11 25.53 -22.78
C MET A 175 -24.45 25.50 -22.04
N SER A 176 -24.44 25.58 -20.70
CA SER A 176 -25.65 25.70 -19.89
C SER A 176 -26.46 26.95 -20.26
N GLU A 177 -25.80 28.12 -20.36
CA GLU A 177 -26.46 29.37 -20.75
C GLU A 177 -27.10 29.29 -22.15
N ARG A 178 -26.44 28.62 -23.10
CA ARG A 178 -26.99 28.39 -24.45
C ARG A 178 -28.18 27.45 -24.43
N LEU A 179 -28.15 26.41 -23.59
CA LEU A 179 -29.28 25.50 -23.41
C LEU A 179 -30.48 26.22 -22.79
N ASP A 180 -30.28 27.05 -21.77
CA ASP A 180 -31.34 27.87 -21.16
C ASP A 180 -31.96 28.85 -22.18
N SER A 181 -31.13 29.44 -23.05
CA SER A 181 -31.61 30.32 -24.12
C SER A 181 -32.45 29.55 -25.14
N LEU A 182 -32.03 28.34 -25.51
CA LEU A 182 -32.79 27.47 -26.41
C LEU A 182 -34.11 27.04 -25.79
N ASP A 183 -34.11 26.68 -24.51
CA ASP A 183 -35.33 26.25 -23.80
C ASP A 183 -36.38 27.36 -23.78
N ARG A 184 -35.97 28.61 -23.49
CA ARG A 184 -36.85 29.78 -23.59
C ARG A 184 -37.39 30.01 -24.99
N LYS A 185 -36.56 29.86 -26.03
CA LYS A 185 -37.02 29.99 -27.43
C LYS A 185 -38.04 28.92 -27.79
N VAL A 186 -37.79 27.67 -27.38
CA VAL A 186 -38.71 26.55 -27.58
C VAL A 186 -40.04 26.82 -26.88
N GLU A 187 -40.03 27.33 -25.65
CA GLU A 187 -41.26 27.69 -24.94
C GLU A 187 -42.07 28.78 -25.66
N VAL A 188 -41.41 29.81 -26.18
CA VAL A 188 -42.05 30.86 -26.99
C VAL A 188 -42.69 30.27 -28.25
N THR A 189 -41.98 29.37 -28.96
CA THR A 189 -42.55 28.73 -30.16
C THR A 189 -43.77 27.86 -29.82
N HIS A 190 -43.74 27.11 -28.72
CA HIS A 190 -44.90 26.33 -28.27
C HIS A 190 -46.11 27.23 -27.98
N ARG A 191 -45.91 28.39 -27.36
CA ARG A 191 -47.00 29.36 -27.11
C ARG A 191 -47.60 29.90 -28.42
N VAL A 192 -46.76 30.24 -29.41
CA VAL A 192 -47.23 30.71 -30.73
C VAL A 192 -48.02 29.61 -31.44
N ILE A 193 -47.50 28.38 -31.45
CA ILE A 193 -48.21 27.23 -32.04
C ILE A 193 -49.55 27.02 -31.33
N GLY A 194 -49.60 27.07 -30.00
CA GLY A 194 -50.85 26.98 -29.25
C GLY A 194 -51.88 28.06 -29.66
N ALA A 195 -51.45 29.30 -29.81
CA ALA A 195 -52.30 30.39 -30.29
C ALA A 195 -52.77 30.18 -31.74
N MET A 196 -51.91 29.65 -32.62
CA MET A 196 -52.28 29.30 -33.99
C MET A 196 -53.31 28.17 -34.03
N SER A 197 -53.15 27.14 -33.20
CA SER A 197 -54.10 26.03 -33.08
C SER A 197 -55.49 26.52 -32.66
N LEU A 198 -55.59 27.46 -31.73
CA LEU A 198 -56.87 28.07 -31.34
C LEU A 198 -57.52 28.82 -32.51
N ARG A 199 -56.75 29.67 -33.23
CA ARG A 199 -57.27 30.39 -34.39
C ARG A 199 -57.71 29.46 -35.52
N LEU A 200 -56.99 28.37 -35.74
CA LEU A 200 -57.38 27.35 -36.73
C LEU A 200 -58.70 26.67 -36.34
N ALA A 201 -58.94 26.42 -35.05
CA ALA A 201 -60.22 25.91 -34.57
C ALA A 201 -61.37 26.89 -34.82
N ASP A 202 -61.15 28.20 -34.59
CA ASP A 202 -62.14 29.25 -34.89
C ASP A 202 -62.45 29.30 -36.39
N VAL A 203 -61.42 29.31 -37.24
CA VAL A 203 -61.57 29.29 -38.71
C VAL A 203 -62.33 28.03 -39.17
N GLN A 204 -62.02 26.87 -38.60
CA GLN A 204 -62.74 25.62 -38.88
C GLN A 204 -64.22 25.76 -38.54
N GLN A 205 -64.57 26.37 -37.39
CA GLN A 205 -65.96 26.58 -37.00
C GLN A 205 -66.69 27.55 -37.94
N ASP A 206 -66.04 28.61 -38.39
CA ASP A 206 -66.61 29.57 -39.34
C ASP A 206 -66.84 28.95 -40.72
N VAL A 207 -65.93 28.09 -41.20
CA VAL A 207 -66.12 27.32 -42.43
C VAL A 207 -67.35 26.41 -42.32
N VAL A 208 -67.52 25.69 -41.20
CA VAL A 208 -68.71 24.86 -40.95
C VAL A 208 -70.00 25.69 -40.96
N ARG A 209 -69.98 26.91 -40.37
CA ARG A 209 -71.13 27.83 -40.41
C ARG A 209 -71.44 28.31 -41.83
N LEU A 210 -70.42 28.63 -42.62
CA LEU A 210 -70.59 29.06 -44.01
C LEU A 210 -71.19 27.94 -44.86
N ASP A 211 -70.73 26.71 -44.68
CA ASP A 211 -71.25 25.54 -45.38
C ASP A 211 -72.75 25.35 -45.07
N GLY A 212 -73.14 25.42 -43.79
CA GLY A 212 -74.55 25.37 -43.39
C GLY A 212 -75.42 26.51 -43.96
N ARG A 213 -74.86 27.72 -44.11
CA ARG A 213 -75.56 28.84 -44.79
C ARG A 213 -75.73 28.56 -46.28
N LEU A 214 -74.68 28.09 -46.96
CA LEU A 214 -74.73 27.72 -48.38
C LEU A 214 -75.75 26.62 -48.64
N ASP A 215 -75.83 25.59 -47.79
CA ASP A 215 -76.85 24.55 -47.84
C ASP A 215 -78.27 25.09 -47.70
N SER A 216 -78.46 26.10 -46.85
CA SER A 216 -79.77 26.74 -46.71
C SER A 216 -80.14 27.58 -47.93
N PHE A 217 -79.19 28.32 -48.51
CA PHE A 217 -79.39 29.03 -49.79
C PHE A 217 -79.69 28.05 -50.94
N ALA A 218 -78.97 26.93 -51.01
CA ALA A 218 -79.21 25.89 -52.02
C ALA A 218 -80.63 25.31 -51.90
N ARG A 219 -81.10 25.05 -50.67
CA ARG A 219 -82.49 24.63 -50.41
C ARG A 219 -83.51 25.69 -50.81
N GLN A 220 -83.29 26.96 -50.43
CA GLN A 220 -84.19 28.07 -50.81
C GLN A 220 -84.29 28.23 -52.33
N LEU A 221 -83.17 28.16 -53.06
CA LEU A 221 -83.16 28.22 -54.53
C LEU A 221 -83.94 27.04 -55.14
N LYS A 222 -83.83 25.84 -54.57
CA LYS A 222 -84.59 24.66 -55.01
C LYS A 222 -86.09 24.83 -54.80
N ASP A 223 -86.51 25.40 -53.68
CA ASP A 223 -87.92 25.68 -53.38
C ASP A 223 -88.49 26.80 -54.26
N LEU A 224 -87.73 27.87 -54.52
CA LEU A 224 -88.12 28.91 -55.47
C LEU A 224 -88.31 28.34 -56.89
N ARG A 225 -87.41 27.46 -57.33
CA ARG A 225 -87.50 26.77 -58.62
C ARG A 225 -88.72 25.84 -58.71
N ARG A 226 -89.10 25.18 -57.61
CA ARG A 226 -90.33 24.38 -57.54
C ARG A 226 -91.58 25.24 -57.66
N ARG A 227 -91.60 26.41 -57.01
CA ARG A 227 -92.73 27.35 -57.07
C ARG A 227 -92.88 28.00 -58.45
N SER A 228 -91.80 28.28 -59.16
CA SER A 228 -91.86 28.84 -60.52
C SER A 228 -92.24 27.82 -61.59
N GLY A 229 -92.05 26.51 -61.36
CA GLY A 229 -92.46 25.44 -62.26
C GLY A 229 -93.91 24.93 -62.09
N GLN A 230 -94.68 25.52 -61.16
CA GLN A 230 -96.10 25.17 -60.90
C GLN A 230 -97.09 26.27 -61.38
N ARG A 231 -96.64 27.22 -62.20
CA ARG A 231 -97.46 28.25 -62.85
C ARG A 231 -97.54 28.05 -64.35
#